data_AF-A0A7S4CHC0-F1
#
_entry.id   AF-A0A7S4CHC0-F1
#
_cell.length_a   1.000
_cell.length_b   1.000
_cell.length_c   1.000
_cell.angle_alpha   90.00
_cell.angle_beta   90.00
_cell.angle_gamma   90.00
#
_symmetry.space_group_name_H-M   'P 1'
#
loop_
_entity.id
_entity.type
_entity.pdbx_description
1 polymer ?
#
loop_
_entity_poly.entity_id
_entity_poly.type
_entity_poly.pdbx_seq_one_letter_code
_entity_poly.pdbx_strand_id
1 'polypeptide(L)'
;NGGGLFATDEQKLWTQAQRVMLNFRPEILLTPGRTKFEQIVFKIVTRTAFAVFIAVVICCNILVLSLEHYDQSQQFASVLENLNWVFSVIFLIEALLKLIAFKLKYFKSGWNIFD
;
A
#
# COMPACT_ATOMS: atom_id res chain seq x y z
N ASN A 1 -7.59 -33.91 -7.66
CA ASN A 1 -6.79 -34.64 -8.66
C ASN A 1 -6.45 -33.72 -9.84
N GLY A 2 -5.41 -32.90 -9.72
CA GLY A 2 -5.06 -31.93 -10.77
C GLY A 2 -3.64 -31.39 -10.67
N GLY A 3 -2.70 -32.15 -10.09
CA GLY A 3 -1.28 -31.82 -10.19
C GLY A 3 -0.84 -32.18 -11.61
N GLY A 4 -0.38 -31.18 -12.36
CA GLY A 4 -0.12 -31.27 -13.81
C GLY A 4 0.56 -32.58 -14.22
N LEU A 5 0.01 -33.21 -15.26
CA LEU A 5 0.45 -34.50 -15.81
C LEU A 5 1.95 -34.53 -16.17
N PHE A 6 2.54 -33.36 -16.41
CA PHE A 6 3.94 -33.17 -16.80
C PHE A 6 4.83 -32.57 -15.69
N ALA A 7 4.31 -32.38 -14.48
CA ALA A 7 5.10 -31.86 -13.37
C ALA A 7 6.02 -32.94 -12.80
N THR A 8 7.30 -32.63 -12.63
CA THR A 8 8.23 -33.50 -11.91
C THR A 8 7.81 -33.62 -10.45
N ASP A 9 8.25 -34.68 -9.76
CA ASP A 9 7.85 -34.88 -8.36
C ASP A 9 8.35 -33.76 -7.45
N GLU A 10 9.50 -33.15 -7.77
CA GLU A 10 9.99 -31.93 -7.10
C GLU A 10 9.06 -30.74 -7.32
N GLN A 11 8.57 -30.50 -8.56
CA GLN A 11 7.64 -29.40 -8.84
C GLN A 11 6.30 -29.58 -8.11
N LYS A 12 5.81 -30.82 -7.99
CA LYS A 12 4.62 -31.11 -7.18
C LYS A 12 4.85 -30.77 -5.71
N LEU A 13 6.04 -31.08 -5.17
CA LEU A 13 6.43 -30.74 -3.81
C LEU A 13 6.46 -29.23 -3.59
N TRP A 14 7.09 -28.47 -4.50
CA TRP A 14 7.11 -27.01 -4.46
C TRP A 14 5.71 -26.41 -4.52
N THR A 15 4.85 -26.96 -5.38
CA THR A 15 3.45 -26.50 -5.51
C THR A 15 2.65 -26.77 -4.22
N GLN A 16 2.87 -27.92 -3.57
CA GLN A 16 2.24 -28.23 -2.29
C GLN A 16 2.76 -27.34 -1.16
N ALA A 17 4.09 -27.15 -1.07
CA ALA A 17 4.70 -26.27 -0.08
C ALA A 17 4.19 -24.82 -0.23
N GLN A 18 4.13 -24.31 -1.46
CA GLN A 18 3.58 -22.99 -1.76
C GLN A 18 2.10 -22.89 -1.37
N ARG A 19 1.28 -23.91 -1.65
CA ARG A 19 -0.13 -23.93 -1.24
C ARG A 19 -0.28 -23.87 0.28
N VAL A 20 0.55 -24.59 1.03
CA VAL A 20 0.57 -24.55 2.49
C VAL A 20 0.97 -23.14 2.97
N MET A 21 2.03 -22.56 2.40
CA MET A 21 2.47 -21.20 2.73
C MET A 21 1.42 -20.15 2.41
N LEU A 22 0.67 -20.28 1.31
CA LEU A 22 -0.42 -19.36 0.97
C LEU A 22 -1.59 -19.41 1.96
N ASN A 23 -1.84 -20.59 2.54
CA ASN A 23 -2.85 -20.79 3.58
C ASN A 23 -2.39 -20.25 4.95
N PHE A 24 -1.10 -20.30 5.25
CA PHE A 24 -0.52 -19.68 6.44
C PHE A 24 -0.29 -18.18 6.20
N ARG A 25 -1.21 -17.33 6.63
CA ARG A 25 -1.05 -15.86 6.61
C ARG A 25 -0.72 -15.34 8.01
N PRO A 26 0.55 -15.31 8.44
CA PRO A 26 0.91 -14.71 9.72
C PRO A 26 0.68 -13.20 9.65
N GLU A 27 -0.31 -12.71 10.38
CA GLU A 27 -0.51 -11.28 10.57
C GLU A 27 0.48 -10.77 11.62
N ILE A 28 1.38 -9.87 11.23
CA ILE A 28 2.28 -9.22 12.18
C ILE A 28 1.44 -8.31 13.08
N LEU A 29 1.31 -8.68 14.35
CA LEU A 29 0.62 -7.86 15.33
C LEU A 29 1.37 -6.53 15.55
N LEU A 30 0.73 -5.45 15.11
CA LEU A 30 1.18 -4.09 15.32
C LEU A 30 0.82 -3.68 16.75
N THR A 31 1.82 -3.19 17.49
CA THR A 31 1.67 -2.80 18.90
C THR A 31 1.81 -1.29 19.00
N PRO A 32 0.94 -0.60 19.73
CA PRO A 32 1.00 0.84 19.85
C PRO A 32 2.31 1.30 20.49
N GLY A 33 2.71 2.54 20.18
CA GLY A 33 3.91 3.16 20.73
C GLY A 33 3.83 3.46 22.24
N ARG A 34 4.97 3.86 22.82
CA ARG A 34 5.09 4.13 24.27
C ARG A 34 4.53 5.50 24.64
N THR A 35 4.58 6.47 23.73
CA THR A 35 4.14 7.85 23.99
C THR A 35 2.68 8.04 23.60
N LYS A 36 1.99 9.00 24.25
CA LYS A 36 0.59 9.33 23.93
C LYS A 36 0.42 9.77 22.47
N PHE A 37 1.39 10.50 21.94
CA PHE A 37 1.41 10.92 20.54
C PHE A 37 1.45 9.73 19.58
N GLU A 38 2.37 8.79 19.80
CA GLU A 38 2.48 7.57 18.98
C GLU A 38 1.19 6.74 19.03
N GLN A 39 0.51 6.67 20.18
CA GLN A 39 -0.77 5.96 20.32
C GLN A 39 -1.89 6.61 19.52
N ILE A 40 -1.94 7.95 19.49
CA ILE A 40 -2.92 8.67 18.68
C ILE A 40 -2.66 8.42 17.19
N VAL A 41 -1.42 8.58 16.74
CA VAL A 41 -1.02 8.33 15.34
C VAL A 41 -1.32 6.88 14.94
N PHE A 42 -0.96 5.92 15.79
CA PHE A 42 -1.28 4.51 15.59
C PHE A 42 -2.79 4.29 15.43
N LYS A 43 -3.61 4.87 16.32
CA LYS A 43 -5.07 4.77 16.25
C LYS A 43 -5.64 5.41 14.99
N ILE A 44 -5.01 6.44 14.43
CA ILE A 44 -5.43 7.06 13.17
C ILE A 44 -5.10 6.13 12.01
N VAL A 45 -3.84 5.68 11.89
CA VAL A 45 -3.36 4.87 10.77
C VAL A 45 -4.02 3.49 10.72
N THR A 46 -4.33 2.88 11.87
CA THR A 46 -4.98 1.55 11.93
C THR A 46 -6.49 1.59 11.67
N ARG A 47 -7.13 2.77 11.57
CA ARG A 47 -8.56 2.85 11.27
C ARG A 47 -8.83 2.50 9.81
N THR A 48 -9.88 1.71 9.58
CA THR A 48 -10.40 1.42 8.23
C THR A 48 -10.72 2.69 7.45
N ALA A 49 -11.22 3.74 8.12
CA ALA A 49 -11.49 5.02 7.48
C ALA A 49 -10.25 5.67 6.85
N PHE A 50 -9.07 5.52 7.48
CA PHE A 50 -7.82 6.01 6.93
C PHE A 50 -7.43 5.23 5.67
N ALA A 51 -7.51 3.90 5.71
CA ALA A 51 -7.25 3.06 4.54
C ALA A 51 -8.20 3.38 3.37
N VAL A 52 -9.49 3.59 3.64
CA VAL A 52 -10.47 3.98 2.61
C VAL A 52 -10.15 5.36 2.05
N PHE A 53 -9.77 6.33 2.89
CA PHE A 53 -9.37 7.66 2.44
C PHE A 53 -8.20 7.59 1.45
N ILE A 54 -7.15 6.86 1.79
CA ILE A 54 -5.99 6.70 0.90
C ILE A 54 -6.37 5.98 -0.40
N ALA A 55 -7.21 4.95 -0.33
CA ALA A 55 -7.72 4.28 -1.53
C ALA A 55 -8.48 5.23 -2.46
N VAL A 56 -9.32 6.12 -1.91
CA VAL A 56 -10.02 7.15 -2.68
C VAL A 56 -9.04 8.14 -3.31
N VAL A 57 -8.02 8.60 -2.57
CA VAL A 57 -6.99 9.49 -3.10
C VAL A 57 -6.22 8.84 -4.26
N ILE A 58 -5.88 7.55 -4.16
CA ILE A 58 -5.25 6.78 -5.25
C ILE A 58 -6.17 6.76 -6.47
N CYS A 59 -7.46 6.47 -6.30
CA CYS A 59 -8.41 6.49 -7.41
C CYS A 59 -8.50 7.88 -8.06
N CYS A 60 -8.54 8.95 -7.26
CA CYS A 60 -8.55 10.31 -7.76
C CYS A 60 -7.26 10.65 -8.54
N ASN A 61 -6.09 10.24 -8.04
CA ASN A 61 -4.81 10.45 -8.74
C ASN A 61 -4.79 9.74 -10.09
N ILE A 62 -5.24 8.48 -10.14
CA ILE A 62 -5.36 7.73 -11.40
C ILE A 62 -6.30 8.44 -12.38
N LEU A 63 -7.43 8.97 -11.89
CA LEU A 63 -8.35 9.74 -12.73
C LEU A 63 -7.69 11.02 -13.26
N VAL A 64 -6.97 11.77 -12.42
CA VAL A 64 -6.27 12.98 -12.84
C VAL A 64 -5.21 12.67 -13.91
N LEU A 65 -4.44 11.60 -13.73
CA LEU A 65 -3.50 11.11 -14.74
C LEU A 65 -4.21 10.67 -16.03
N SER A 66 -5.41 10.09 -15.94
CA SER A 66 -6.18 9.69 -17.12
C SER A 66 -6.76 10.86 -17.91
N LEU A 67 -6.90 12.03 -17.28
CA LEU A 67 -7.38 13.26 -17.93
C LEU A 67 -6.29 13.99 -18.70
N GLU A 68 -5.03 13.59 -18.54
CA GLU A 68 -3.92 14.14 -19.30
C GLU A 68 -4.07 13.80 -20.79
N HIS A 69 -4.02 14.82 -21.65
CA HIS A 69 -4.18 14.65 -23.10
C HIS A 69 -3.22 15.55 -23.89
N TYR A 70 -2.94 15.13 -25.13
CA TYR A 70 -2.12 15.90 -26.07
C TYR A 70 -2.85 17.21 -26.46
N ASP A 71 -2.08 18.29 -26.62
CA ASP A 71 -2.58 19.65 -26.96
C ASP A 71 -3.53 20.28 -25.91
N GLN A 72 -3.27 20.00 -24.62
CA GLN A 72 -3.98 20.65 -23.51
C GLN A 72 -3.60 22.13 -23.33
N SER A 73 -4.59 22.94 -22.94
CA SER A 73 -4.33 24.36 -22.61
C SER A 73 -3.32 24.49 -21.48
N GLN A 74 -2.48 25.53 -21.52
CA GLN A 74 -1.45 25.77 -20.51
C GLN A 74 -2.05 25.88 -19.09
N GLN A 75 -3.24 26.47 -18.97
CA GLN A 75 -3.96 26.56 -17.69
C GLN A 75 -4.37 25.19 -17.17
N PHE A 76 -4.87 24.30 -18.04
CA PHE A 76 -5.26 22.94 -17.65
C PHE A 76 -4.04 22.11 -17.23
N ALA A 77 -2.94 22.18 -17.98
CA ALA A 77 -1.68 21.52 -17.64
C ALA A 77 -1.14 21.95 -16.27
N SER A 78 -1.14 23.25 -15.97
CA SER A 78 -0.71 23.75 -14.65
C SER A 78 -1.60 23.29 -13.50
N VAL A 79 -2.91 23.12 -13.74
CA VAL A 79 -3.83 22.56 -12.73
C VAL A 79 -3.53 21.09 -12.46
N LEU A 80 -3.32 20.29 -13.52
CA LEU A 80 -2.96 18.87 -13.39
C LEU A 80 -1.62 18.70 -12.65
N GLU A 81 -0.62 19.52 -12.95
CA GLU A 81 0.67 19.53 -12.27
C GLU A 81 0.53 19.85 -10.77
N ASN A 82 -0.26 20.87 -10.43
CA ASN A 82 -0.53 21.23 -9.03
C ASN A 82 -1.24 20.09 -8.28
N LEU A 83 -2.19 19.39 -8.93
CA LEU A 83 -2.87 18.24 -8.34
C LEU A 83 -1.91 17.08 -8.08
N ASN A 84 -1.03 16.76 -9.03
CA ASN A 84 0.01 15.73 -8.87
C ASN A 84 0.95 16.05 -7.69
N TRP A 85 1.31 17.32 -7.51
CA TRP A 85 2.07 17.78 -6.36
C TRP A 85 1.32 17.57 -5.04
N VAL A 86 0.03 17.92 -5.00
CA VAL A 86 -0.82 17.70 -3.81
C VAL A 86 -0.93 16.22 -3.48
N PHE A 87 -1.17 15.35 -4.46
CA PHE A 87 -1.23 13.89 -4.23
C PHE A 87 0.10 13.34 -3.71
N SER A 88 1.22 13.78 -4.28
CA SER A 88 2.56 13.38 -3.82
C SER A 88 2.80 13.76 -2.36
N VAL A 89 2.39 14.95 -1.94
CA VAL A 89 2.50 15.39 -0.54
C VAL A 89 1.61 14.55 0.38
N ILE A 90 0.40 14.19 -0.04
CA ILE A 90 -0.50 13.33 0.75
C ILE A 90 0.12 11.95 0.96
N PHE A 91 0.67 11.32 -0.09
CA PHE A 91 1.33 10.01 0.03
C PHE A 91 2.58 10.07 0.91
N LEU A 92 3.37 11.14 0.80
CA LEU A 92 4.52 11.35 1.68
C LEU A 92 4.10 11.46 3.16
N ILE A 93 3.06 12.25 3.45
CA ILE A 93 2.54 12.38 4.82
C ILE A 93 2.04 11.03 5.32
N GLU A 94 1.34 10.28 4.48
CA GLU A 94 0.83 8.96 4.84
C GLU A 94 1.96 7.98 5.20
N ALA A 95 2.99 7.89 4.37
CA ALA A 95 4.15 7.05 4.61
C ALA A 95 4.87 7.46 5.91
N LEU A 96 5.01 8.75 6.18
CA LEU A 96 5.59 9.28 7.42
C LEU A 96 4.74 8.92 8.65
N LEU A 97 3.41 9.03 8.57
CA LEU A 97 2.51 8.65 9.67
C LEU A 97 2.62 7.14 9.97
N LYS A 98 2.63 6.30 8.93
CA LYS A 98 2.85 4.85 9.08
C LYS A 98 4.23 4.53 9.66
N LEU A 99 5.28 5.26 9.25
CA LEU A 99 6.63 5.09 9.78
C LEU A 99 6.70 5.40 11.28
N ILE A 100 6.08 6.50 11.72
CA ILE A 100 6.00 6.87 13.13
C ILE A 100 5.18 5.85 13.93
N ALA A 101 4.07 5.36 13.37
CA ALA A 101 3.21 4.38 14.02
C ALA A 101 3.87 3.01 14.19
N PHE A 102 4.57 2.50 13.17
CA PHE A 102 5.05 1.12 13.11
C PHE A 102 6.56 0.98 13.39
N LYS A 103 7.33 2.07 13.32
CA LYS A 103 8.77 2.10 13.56
C LYS A 103 9.49 1.06 12.69
N LEU A 104 10.36 0.23 13.29
CA LEU A 104 11.05 -0.85 12.59
C LEU A 104 10.13 -1.92 12.01
N LYS A 105 8.88 -2.05 12.49
CA LYS A 105 7.90 -2.98 11.90
C LYS A 105 7.37 -2.48 10.55
N TYR A 106 7.54 -1.20 10.22
CA TYR A 106 7.20 -0.65 8.91
C TYR A 106 7.92 -1.44 7.79
N PHE A 107 9.23 -1.58 7.92
CA PHE A 107 10.11 -2.27 6.96
C PHE A 107 9.98 -3.81 6.97
N LYS A 108 9.11 -4.39 7.82
CA LYS A 108 8.85 -5.83 7.77
C LYS A 108 7.73 -6.20 6.81
N SER A 109 6.88 -5.24 6.46
CA SER A 109 5.80 -5.44 5.50
C SER A 109 6.30 -5.10 4.10
N GLY A 110 6.28 -6.09 3.19
CA GLY A 110 6.61 -5.84 1.78
C GLY A 110 5.72 -4.79 1.13
N TRP A 111 4.46 -4.69 1.57
CA TRP A 111 3.52 -3.66 1.10
C TRP A 111 3.95 -2.25 1.50
N ASN A 112 4.46 -2.05 2.72
CA ASN A 112 4.93 -0.73 3.17
C ASN A 112 6.30 -0.35 2.59
N ILE A 113 7.05 -1.33 2.07
CA ILE A 113 8.30 -1.07 1.33
C ILE A 113 7.99 -0.68 -0.12
N PHE A 114 6.93 -1.27 -0.68
CA PHE A 114 6.45 -0.97 -2.03
C PHE A 114 5.77 0.40 -2.11
N ASP A 115 5.00 0.74 -1.07
CA ASP A 115 4.41 2.06 -0.81
C ASP A 115 5.49 3.13 -0.61
#